data_AF-A0A8H5SWE5-F1
#
_entry.id   AF-A0A8H5SWE5-F1
#
_cell.length_a   1.000
_cell.length_b   1.000
_cell.length_c   1.000
_cell.angle_alpha   90.00
_cell.angle_beta   90.00
_cell.angle_gamma   90.00
#
_symmetry.space_group_name_H-M   'P 1'
#
loop_
_entity.id
_entity.type
_entity.pdbx_description
1 polymer ?
#
loop_
_entity_poly.entity_id
_entity_poly.type
_entity_poly.pdbx_seq_one_letter_code
_entity_poly.pdbx_strand_id
1 'polypeptide(L)'
;MGTPFITFLAPSNLEGYKRGAPIEEQPPTISQTFLDAMEVREQVFVEEQKVPAENEFDEDDSRACHWVVYASINKLEELEVRDEQGNVMQPRKSSTRSTPIGTIRLVPFPHDPHPKNGGRYWKGVLEGDGDDKNGKEDKDALEMSSNKPYVLDRQTTFHNGQEPYVKLGRLAVIKEFRGRRIAGLLVNTVLGWLKANPSYFDPSIKEYGLEQLNPANCEQTIPQWAGLVCVHAQKQVEGFWKNWGFEADEGMGTWWEEDMPHSGMFQRLEIGEKTVRLD
;
A
#
# COMPACT_ATOMS: atom_id res chain seq x y z
N MET A 1 -3.44 -13.80 24.18
CA MET A 1 -3.62 -12.88 23.04
C MET A 1 -4.87 -13.35 22.32
N GLY A 2 -5.85 -12.47 22.11
CA GLY A 2 -7.03 -12.84 21.32
C GLY A 2 -6.63 -13.25 19.90
N THR A 3 -7.51 -13.96 19.20
CA THR A 3 -7.29 -14.27 17.78
C THR A 3 -7.21 -12.95 17.01
N PRO A 4 -6.13 -12.68 16.25
CA PRO A 4 -6.04 -11.45 15.49
C PRO A 4 -7.13 -11.40 14.43
N PHE A 5 -7.65 -10.20 14.16
CA PHE A 5 -8.63 -9.97 13.10
C PHE A 5 -8.14 -8.88 12.16
N ILE A 6 -8.68 -8.85 10.94
CA ILE A 6 -8.26 -7.94 9.88
C ILE A 6 -9.43 -7.04 9.51
N THR A 7 -9.17 -5.75 9.40
CA THR A 7 -10.12 -4.77 8.87
C THR A 7 -9.66 -4.33 7.49
N PHE A 8 -10.57 -4.31 6.53
CA PHE A 8 -10.37 -3.80 5.18
C PHE A 8 -10.88 -2.35 5.09
N LEU A 9 -10.08 -1.49 4.47
CA LEU A 9 -10.45 -0.14 4.09
C LEU A 9 -10.32 -0.01 2.56
N ALA A 10 -11.44 0.26 1.91
CA ALA A 10 -11.51 0.59 0.49
C ALA A 10 -10.88 1.98 0.20
N PRO A 11 -10.67 2.36 -1.08
CA PRO A 11 -10.23 3.69 -1.44
C PRO A 11 -11.13 4.75 -0.80
N SER A 12 -10.52 5.81 -0.25
CA SER A 12 -11.24 6.81 0.55
C SER A 12 -10.62 8.19 0.39
N ASN A 13 -11.42 9.23 0.60
CA ASN A 13 -10.90 10.58 0.58
C ASN A 13 -10.06 10.84 1.84
N LEU A 14 -8.79 11.18 1.64
CA LEU A 14 -7.82 11.49 2.70
C LEU A 14 -7.44 12.97 2.73
N GLU A 15 -8.26 13.82 2.10
CA GLU A 15 -8.08 15.27 2.09
C GLU A 15 -8.04 15.83 3.53
N GLY A 16 -7.02 16.65 3.80
CA GLY A 16 -6.79 17.24 5.11
C GLY A 16 -6.06 16.34 6.11
N TYR A 17 -5.63 15.13 5.74
CA TYR A 17 -4.75 14.32 6.58
C TYR A 17 -3.49 15.09 6.98
N LYS A 18 -3.20 15.16 8.28
CA LYS A 18 -2.07 15.91 8.83
C LYS A 18 -0.90 14.98 9.09
N ARG A 19 0.14 15.05 8.28
CA ARG A 19 1.33 14.19 8.43
C ARG A 19 2.02 14.41 9.79
N GLY A 20 2.30 13.33 10.52
CA GLY A 20 3.01 13.36 11.81
C GLY A 20 2.25 14.00 12.96
N ALA A 21 0.98 14.40 12.78
CA ALA A 21 0.15 14.86 13.87
C ALA A 21 -0.47 13.67 14.63
N PRO A 22 -0.63 13.75 15.97
CA PRO A 22 -1.30 12.71 16.75
C PRO A 22 -2.71 12.40 16.23
N ILE A 23 -3.19 11.17 16.47
CA ILE A 23 -4.53 10.71 16.04
C ILE A 23 -5.62 11.67 16.49
N GLU A 24 -5.49 12.26 17.69
CA GLU A 24 -6.45 13.19 18.27
C GLU A 24 -6.56 14.52 17.53
N GLU A 25 -5.53 14.90 16.77
CA GLU A 25 -5.48 16.15 15.99
C GLU A 25 -5.90 15.95 14.52
N GLN A 26 -6.17 14.70 14.12
CA GLN A 26 -6.57 14.36 12.76
C GLN A 26 -8.03 14.77 12.51
N PRO A 27 -8.39 15.13 11.26
CA PRO A 27 -9.78 15.40 10.93
C PRO A 27 -10.66 14.15 11.16
N PRO A 28 -11.90 14.31 11.67
CA PRO A 28 -12.81 13.18 11.89
C PRO A 28 -13.31 12.54 10.58
N THR A 29 -13.03 13.17 9.44
CA THR A 29 -13.30 12.62 8.10
C THR A 29 -12.36 11.49 7.72
N ILE A 30 -11.17 11.42 8.33
CA ILE A 30 -10.19 10.36 8.08
C ILE A 30 -10.60 9.10 8.85
N SER A 31 -10.67 7.97 8.14
CA SER A 31 -11.03 6.69 8.74
C SER A 31 -10.06 6.28 9.84
N GLN A 32 -10.58 5.82 10.99
CA GLN A 32 -9.75 5.25 12.05
C GLN A 32 -8.86 4.11 11.54
N THR A 33 -9.34 3.28 10.62
CA THR A 33 -8.53 2.20 10.04
C THR A 33 -7.34 2.73 9.25
N PHE A 34 -7.47 3.89 8.60
CA PHE A 34 -6.33 4.52 7.93
C PHE A 34 -5.33 5.05 8.96
N LEU A 35 -5.81 5.72 10.01
CA LEU A 35 -4.96 6.22 11.08
C LEU A 35 -4.19 5.09 11.78
N ASP A 36 -4.85 3.96 12.03
CA ASP A 36 -4.24 2.75 12.59
C ASP A 36 -3.19 2.14 11.64
N ALA A 37 -3.43 2.18 10.32
CA ALA A 37 -2.44 1.77 9.32
C ALA A 37 -1.20 2.68 9.37
N MET A 38 -1.42 4.00 9.45
CA MET A 38 -0.35 5.00 9.56
C MET A 38 0.44 4.85 10.85
N GLU A 39 -0.21 4.58 11.98
CA GLU A 39 0.48 4.31 13.27
C GLU A 39 1.47 3.14 13.13
N VAL A 40 1.06 2.03 12.51
CA VAL A 40 1.94 0.88 12.29
C VAL A 40 3.08 1.22 11.32
N ARG A 41 2.80 1.99 10.26
CA ARG A 41 3.80 2.41 9.28
C ARG A 41 4.83 3.35 9.88
N GLU A 42 4.41 4.34 10.66
CA GLU A 42 5.31 5.28 11.34
C GLU A 42 6.24 4.54 12.32
N GLN A 43 5.71 3.62 13.14
CA GLN A 43 6.55 2.81 14.03
C GLN A 43 7.60 1.98 13.27
N VAL A 44 7.24 1.39 12.13
CA VAL A 44 8.12 0.47 11.40
C VAL A 44 9.07 1.19 10.43
N PHE A 45 8.57 2.15 9.67
CA PHE A 45 9.36 2.82 8.64
C PHE A 45 10.08 4.06 9.18
N VAL A 46 9.41 4.88 9.99
CA VAL A 46 9.99 6.12 10.52
C VAL A 46 10.84 5.85 11.75
N GLU A 47 10.25 5.26 12.79
CA GLU A 47 10.95 5.08 14.07
C GLU A 47 12.04 4.00 13.96
N GLU A 48 11.76 2.88 13.31
CA GLU A 48 12.70 1.76 13.20
C GLU A 48 13.63 1.89 11.98
N GLN A 49 13.10 2.04 10.76
CA GLN A 49 13.93 2.07 9.53
C GLN A 49 14.52 3.45 9.22
N LYS A 50 14.12 4.50 9.97
CA LYS A 50 14.60 5.88 9.80
C LYS A 50 14.25 6.51 8.45
N VAL A 51 13.17 6.04 7.83
CA VAL A 51 12.56 6.70 6.67
C VAL A 51 11.98 8.05 7.12
N PRO A 52 12.17 9.14 6.36
CA PRO A 52 11.55 10.42 6.69
C PRO A 52 10.03 10.32 6.79
N ALA A 53 9.43 10.79 7.89
CA ALA A 53 7.98 10.73 8.12
C ALA A 53 7.15 11.39 7.00
N GLU A 54 7.72 12.40 6.35
CA GLU A 54 7.10 13.07 5.20
C GLU A 54 6.87 12.16 3.98
N ASN A 55 7.63 11.06 3.86
CA ASN A 55 7.53 10.09 2.77
C ASN A 55 6.50 8.99 3.03
N GLU A 56 6.02 8.85 4.27
CA GLU A 56 5.03 7.84 4.62
C GLU A 56 3.62 8.13 4.11
N PHE A 57 3.37 9.33 3.58
CA PHE A 57 2.09 9.62 2.95
C PHE A 57 2.31 10.09 1.51
N ASP A 58 1.78 9.35 0.56
CA ASP A 58 1.89 9.61 -0.87
C ASP A 58 0.51 9.77 -1.54
N GLU A 59 0.52 10.13 -2.82
CA GLU A 59 -0.68 10.36 -3.62
C GLU A 59 -1.54 9.10 -3.82
N ASP A 60 -0.91 7.92 -3.77
CA ASP A 60 -1.59 6.64 -3.98
C ASP A 60 -2.38 6.21 -2.74
N ASP A 61 -2.10 6.74 -1.55
CA ASP A 61 -2.78 6.34 -0.30
C ASP A 61 -4.30 6.52 -0.35
N SER A 62 -4.78 7.54 -1.06
CA SER A 62 -6.23 7.84 -1.20
C SER A 62 -6.97 6.84 -2.09
N ARG A 63 -6.31 6.38 -3.16
CA ARG A 63 -6.88 5.42 -4.11
C ARG A 63 -6.55 3.96 -3.78
N ALA A 64 -5.67 3.75 -2.80
CA ALA A 64 -5.28 2.43 -2.36
C ALA A 64 -6.31 1.78 -1.43
N CYS A 65 -6.32 0.45 -1.43
CA CYS A 65 -6.94 -0.34 -0.38
C CYS A 65 -5.93 -0.63 0.73
N HIS A 66 -6.39 -0.66 1.97
CA HIS A 66 -5.57 -0.93 3.15
C HIS A 66 -6.16 -2.07 3.97
N TRP A 67 -5.30 -2.95 4.50
CA TRP A 67 -5.69 -3.99 5.45
C TRP A 67 -4.88 -3.83 6.72
N VAL A 68 -5.56 -3.72 7.85
CA VAL A 68 -4.93 -3.60 9.16
C VAL A 68 -5.28 -4.81 10.01
N VAL A 69 -4.26 -5.47 10.57
CA VAL A 69 -4.43 -6.55 11.54
C VAL A 69 -4.42 -5.97 12.94
N TYR A 70 -5.37 -6.38 13.75
CA TYR A 70 -5.48 -6.02 15.16
C TYR A 70 -5.26 -7.22 16.05
N ALA A 71 -4.62 -7.02 17.20
CA ALA A 71 -4.59 -7.98 18.29
C ALA A 71 -5.23 -7.39 19.54
N SER A 72 -5.98 -8.22 20.26
CA SER A 72 -6.47 -7.89 21.60
C SER A 72 -5.33 -8.00 22.60
N ILE A 73 -4.90 -6.87 23.13
CA ILE A 73 -3.87 -6.75 24.16
C ILE A 73 -4.55 -6.37 25.49
N ASN A 74 -4.26 -7.15 26.54
CA ASN A 74 -4.70 -6.84 27.89
C ASN A 74 -3.74 -5.80 28.47
N LYS A 75 -4.22 -4.57 28.66
CA LYS A 75 -3.49 -3.51 29.33
C LYS A 75 -3.85 -3.52 30.81
N LEU A 76 -2.83 -3.62 31.66
CA LEU A 76 -2.97 -3.36 33.11
C LEU A 76 -3.15 -1.86 33.30
N GLU A 77 -4.31 -1.43 33.78
CA GLU A 77 -4.57 -0.02 34.09
C GLU A 77 -4.14 0.30 35.52
N GLU A 78 -4.45 -0.60 36.45
CA GLU A 78 -4.18 -0.41 37.88
C GLU A 78 -3.62 -1.70 38.49
N LEU A 79 -2.54 -1.56 39.25
CA LEU A 79 -1.96 -2.66 40.02
C LEU A 79 -2.79 -2.93 41.27
N GLU A 80 -2.82 -4.18 41.69
CA GLU A 80 -3.45 -4.56 42.95
C GLU A 80 -2.61 -4.02 44.11
N VAL A 81 -3.20 -3.18 44.96
CA VAL A 81 -2.56 -2.68 46.18
C VAL A 81 -3.16 -3.44 47.36
N ARG A 82 -2.29 -4.04 48.18
CA ARG A 82 -2.67 -4.71 49.44
C ARG A 82 -2.10 -3.98 50.64
N ASP A 83 -2.81 -4.02 51.76
CA ASP A 83 -2.32 -3.52 53.04
C ASP A 83 -1.33 -4.51 53.72
N GLU A 84 -0.73 -4.10 54.85
CA GLU A 84 0.18 -4.93 55.65
C GLU A 84 -0.51 -6.17 56.27
N GLN A 85 -1.85 -6.21 56.30
CA GLN A 85 -2.65 -7.35 56.76
C GLN A 85 -3.10 -8.27 55.61
N GLY A 86 -2.75 -7.95 54.35
CA GLY A 86 -3.07 -8.72 53.16
C GLY A 86 -4.45 -8.44 52.55
N ASN A 87 -5.21 -7.44 53.02
CA ASN A 87 -6.48 -7.06 52.42
C ASN A 87 -6.27 -6.23 51.16
N VAL A 88 -7.14 -6.42 50.17
CA VAL A 88 -7.10 -5.69 48.89
C VAL A 88 -7.65 -4.28 49.10
N MET A 89 -6.76 -3.28 49.05
CA MET A 89 -7.08 -1.85 49.11
C MET A 89 -7.53 -1.31 47.75
N GLN A 90 -6.93 -1.83 46.67
CA GLN A 90 -7.27 -1.46 45.30
C GLN A 90 -7.29 -2.73 44.44
N PRO A 91 -8.43 -3.09 43.83
CA PRO A 91 -8.51 -4.26 42.98
C PRO A 91 -7.73 -4.03 41.68
N ARG A 92 -7.09 -5.09 41.17
CA ARG A 92 -6.46 -5.06 39.85
C ARG A 92 -7.50 -4.69 38.78
N LYS A 93 -7.20 -3.67 37.98
CA LYS A 93 -8.02 -3.29 36.83
C LYS A 93 -7.22 -3.50 35.54
N SER A 94 -7.79 -4.25 34.61
CA SER A 94 -7.22 -4.44 33.28
C SER A 94 -8.28 -4.23 32.22
N SER A 95 -7.95 -3.48 31.17
CA SER A 95 -8.79 -3.32 29.98
C SER A 95 -8.21 -4.11 28.81
N THR A 96 -9.08 -4.59 27.93
CA THR A 96 -8.66 -5.20 26.65
C THR A 96 -8.82 -4.16 25.56
N ARG A 97 -7.74 -3.79 24.88
CA ARG A 97 -7.78 -2.89 23.72
C ARG A 97 -7.36 -3.65 22.47
N SER A 98 -8.06 -3.38 21.36
CA SER A 98 -7.62 -3.79 20.03
C SER A 98 -6.52 -2.83 19.59
N THR A 99 -5.31 -3.36 19.42
CA THR A 99 -4.13 -2.60 18.98
C THR A 99 -3.79 -3.01 17.56
N PRO A 100 -3.56 -2.07 16.63
CA PRO A 100 -3.08 -2.41 15.30
C PRO A 100 -1.65 -2.95 15.40
N ILE A 101 -1.39 -4.07 14.73
CA ILE A 101 -0.11 -4.80 14.83
C ILE A 101 0.55 -5.04 13.48
N GLY A 102 -0.16 -4.80 12.39
CA GLY A 102 0.36 -4.97 11.04
C GLY A 102 -0.55 -4.32 10.01
N THR A 103 0.03 -3.90 8.89
CA THR A 103 -0.71 -3.33 7.77
C THR A 103 -0.10 -3.71 6.42
N ILE A 104 -0.90 -3.68 5.36
CA ILE A 104 -0.47 -3.80 3.96
C ILE A 104 -1.36 -2.91 3.09
N ARG A 105 -0.75 -2.30 2.08
CA ARG A 105 -1.40 -1.43 1.09
C ARG A 105 -1.44 -2.11 -0.28
N LEU A 106 -2.55 -1.95 -0.99
CA LEU A 106 -2.73 -2.35 -2.38
C LEU A 106 -3.10 -1.13 -3.22
N VAL A 107 -2.23 -0.79 -4.16
CA VAL A 107 -2.40 0.35 -5.06
C VAL A 107 -2.95 -0.14 -6.40
N PRO A 108 -4.08 0.40 -6.88
CA PRO A 108 -4.62 0.05 -8.19
C PRO A 108 -3.75 0.56 -9.34
N PHE A 109 -3.98 0.09 -10.56
CA PHE A 109 -3.47 0.78 -11.76
C PHE A 109 -4.30 2.06 -12.00
N PRO A 110 -3.82 3.02 -12.83
CA PRO A 110 -2.50 3.09 -13.48
C PRO A 110 -1.37 3.46 -12.51
N HIS A 111 -0.13 3.16 -12.89
CA HIS A 111 1.09 3.43 -12.10
C HIS A 111 2.03 4.33 -12.89
N ASP A 112 2.98 4.96 -12.19
CA ASP A 112 4.10 5.64 -12.84
C ASP A 112 5.01 4.62 -13.57
N PRO A 113 5.80 5.06 -14.56
CA PRO A 113 6.69 4.19 -15.31
C PRO A 113 7.66 3.41 -14.40
N HIS A 114 8.00 2.20 -14.82
CA HIS A 114 8.92 1.33 -14.09
C HIS A 114 10.23 2.03 -13.74
N PRO A 115 10.73 1.86 -12.49
CA PRO A 115 12.00 2.46 -12.08
C PRO A 115 13.14 2.14 -13.06
N LYS A 116 14.04 3.10 -13.31
CA LYS A 116 15.23 2.87 -14.14
C LYS A 116 16.19 1.94 -13.40
N ASN A 117 16.76 0.96 -14.11
CA ASN A 117 17.77 0.08 -13.52
C ASN A 117 19.00 0.90 -13.08
N GLY A 118 19.40 0.75 -11.82
CA GLY A 118 20.44 1.53 -11.17
C GLY A 118 20.02 2.96 -10.78
N GLY A 119 18.77 3.36 -11.02
CA GLY A 119 18.25 4.67 -10.65
C GLY A 119 18.21 4.87 -9.13
N ARG A 120 18.29 6.12 -8.69
CA ARG A 120 18.12 6.52 -7.30
C ARG A 120 16.87 7.37 -7.18
N TYR A 121 15.97 7.00 -6.29
CA TYR A 121 14.68 7.63 -6.13
C TYR A 121 14.55 8.22 -4.72
N TRP A 122 14.17 9.50 -4.66
CA TRP A 122 13.86 10.21 -3.45
C TRP A 122 12.46 10.80 -3.57
N LYS A 123 11.55 10.48 -2.63
CA LYS A 123 10.12 10.84 -2.72
C LYS A 123 9.45 10.38 -4.03
N GLY A 124 9.86 9.22 -4.55
CA GLY A 124 9.39 8.71 -5.83
C GLY A 124 9.95 9.41 -7.08
N VAL A 125 10.83 10.41 -6.91
CA VAL A 125 11.45 11.17 -8.03
C VAL A 125 12.88 10.70 -8.26
N LEU A 126 13.24 10.48 -9.53
CA LEU A 126 14.58 10.08 -9.94
C LEU A 126 15.60 11.22 -9.71
N GLU A 127 16.63 10.96 -8.92
CA GLU A 127 17.76 11.88 -8.74
C GLU A 127 18.56 11.99 -10.05
N GLY A 128 18.79 13.22 -10.54
CA GLY A 128 19.68 13.49 -11.67
C GLY A 128 19.02 13.74 -13.04
N ASP A 129 17.69 13.76 -13.15
CA ASP A 129 16.97 14.16 -14.39
C ASP A 129 16.87 15.70 -14.54
N GLY A 130 17.70 16.45 -13.82
CA GLY A 130 17.68 17.91 -13.74
C GLY A 130 18.58 18.65 -14.74
N ASP A 131 19.28 17.96 -15.64
CA ASP A 131 20.22 18.62 -16.56
C ASP A 131 20.41 17.81 -17.87
N ASP A 132 19.34 17.68 -18.66
CA ASP A 132 19.39 17.72 -20.13
C ASP A 132 18.03 17.31 -20.74
N LYS A 133 17.19 18.32 -21.02
CA LYS A 133 16.48 18.47 -22.31
C LYS A 133 15.62 19.74 -22.30
N ASN A 134 16.09 20.69 -23.11
CA ASN A 134 15.36 21.83 -23.69
C ASN A 134 13.83 21.79 -23.56
N GLY A 135 13.32 22.72 -22.76
CA GLY A 135 12.20 23.62 -23.09
C GLY A 135 10.98 23.00 -23.76
N LYS A 136 10.02 22.58 -22.93
CA LYS A 136 8.67 23.17 -22.92
C LYS A 136 8.12 23.08 -21.51
N GLU A 137 7.92 24.25 -20.92
CA GLU A 137 7.17 24.44 -19.71
C GLU A 137 5.73 24.03 -19.97
N ASP A 138 5.24 23.03 -19.23
CA ASP A 138 3.83 22.97 -18.83
C ASP A 138 3.83 22.87 -17.30
N LYS A 139 4.22 23.99 -16.68
CA LYS A 139 3.97 24.28 -15.27
C LYS A 139 2.56 24.83 -15.16
N ASP A 140 1.53 24.03 -15.47
CA ASP A 140 0.13 24.36 -15.20
C ASP A 140 -0.73 23.09 -15.34
N ALA A 141 -0.60 22.18 -14.37
CA ALA A 141 -1.59 21.14 -14.09
C ALA A 141 -1.39 20.64 -12.64
N LEU A 142 -1.30 21.58 -11.70
CA LEU A 142 -1.36 21.27 -10.27
C LEU A 142 -2.80 21.50 -9.77
N GLU A 143 -3.78 20.85 -10.39
CA GLU A 143 -5.17 20.88 -9.91
C GLU A 143 -5.84 19.51 -10.10
N MET A 144 -6.20 18.92 -8.95
CA MET A 144 -7.25 17.91 -8.73
C MET A 144 -7.67 17.05 -9.95
N SER A 145 -6.91 15.98 -10.19
CA SER A 145 -7.45 14.76 -10.80
C SER A 145 -6.62 13.57 -10.33
N SER A 146 -7.23 12.67 -9.57
CA SER A 146 -6.66 11.40 -9.11
C SER A 146 -6.52 10.37 -10.25
N ASN A 147 -6.77 10.73 -11.51
CA ASN A 147 -6.60 9.88 -12.68
C ASN A 147 -5.22 10.08 -13.30
N LYS A 148 -4.24 9.25 -12.90
CA LYS A 148 -3.00 9.10 -13.68
C LYS A 148 -3.37 8.56 -15.08
N PRO A 149 -2.79 9.08 -16.17
CA PRO A 149 -3.11 8.58 -17.51
C PRO A 149 -2.56 7.16 -17.70
N TYR A 150 -3.19 6.38 -18.59
CA TYR A 150 -2.69 5.07 -18.97
C TYR A 150 -1.46 5.24 -19.88
N VAL A 151 -0.26 5.20 -19.30
CA VAL A 151 1.01 5.39 -20.02
C VAL A 151 1.54 4.04 -20.51
N LEU A 152 2.01 4.00 -21.76
CA LEU A 152 2.77 2.86 -22.27
C LEU A 152 4.14 2.81 -21.60
N ASP A 153 4.39 1.76 -20.83
CA ASP A 153 5.63 1.56 -20.09
C ASP A 153 6.62 0.67 -20.87
N ARG A 154 7.86 0.60 -20.40
CA ARG A 154 8.87 -0.32 -20.95
C ARG A 154 8.50 -1.77 -20.63
N GLN A 155 8.76 -2.65 -21.60
CA GLN A 155 8.65 -4.09 -21.40
C GLN A 155 9.73 -4.59 -20.44
N THR A 156 9.35 -5.45 -19.51
CA THR A 156 10.22 -6.17 -18.58
C THR A 156 9.99 -7.69 -18.71
N THR A 157 10.55 -8.49 -17.81
CA THR A 157 10.48 -9.96 -17.89
C THR A 157 9.05 -10.47 -17.77
N PHE A 158 8.27 -9.89 -16.85
CA PHE A 158 6.92 -10.35 -16.53
C PHE A 158 5.83 -9.34 -16.89
N HIS A 159 6.20 -8.13 -17.32
CA HIS A 159 5.28 -7.09 -17.74
C HIS A 159 5.54 -6.66 -19.18
N ASN A 160 4.50 -6.68 -20.01
CA ASN A 160 4.59 -6.34 -21.44
C ASN A 160 4.62 -4.81 -21.71
N GLY A 161 4.57 -3.97 -20.68
CA GLY A 161 4.53 -2.51 -20.81
C GLY A 161 3.12 -1.92 -20.95
N GLN A 162 2.10 -2.77 -21.12
CA GLN A 162 0.72 -2.35 -21.42
C GLN A 162 -0.31 -2.95 -20.47
N GLU A 163 -0.06 -4.09 -19.86
CA GLU A 163 -1.03 -4.83 -19.08
C GLU A 163 -1.27 -4.17 -17.73
N PRO A 164 -2.53 -3.96 -17.29
CA PRO A 164 -2.78 -3.43 -15.97
C PRO A 164 -2.26 -4.38 -14.90
N TYR A 165 -1.65 -3.82 -13.86
CA TYR A 165 -1.23 -4.58 -12.68
C TYR A 165 -1.57 -3.81 -11.41
N VAL A 166 -1.72 -4.52 -10.30
CA VAL A 166 -1.90 -3.90 -8.97
C VAL A 166 -0.59 -4.00 -8.21
N LYS A 167 -0.29 -3.04 -7.33
CA LYS A 167 0.97 -3.01 -6.59
C LYS A 167 0.73 -3.20 -5.09
N LEU A 168 1.37 -4.21 -4.51
CA LEU A 168 1.41 -4.38 -3.05
C LEU A 168 2.60 -3.59 -2.49
N GLY A 169 2.35 -2.87 -1.39
CA GLY A 169 3.36 -2.07 -0.72
C GLY A 169 3.01 -1.82 0.74
N ARG A 170 3.88 -1.07 1.42
CA ARG A 170 3.70 -0.66 2.83
C ARG A 170 3.37 -1.82 3.77
N LEU A 171 3.89 -3.01 3.48
CA LEU A 171 3.76 -4.18 4.35
C LEU A 171 4.61 -3.95 5.61
N ALA A 172 3.95 -3.75 6.74
CA ALA A 172 4.59 -3.48 8.02
C ALA A 172 3.97 -4.35 9.12
N VAL A 173 4.79 -4.82 10.05
CA VAL A 173 4.37 -5.53 11.27
C VAL A 173 5.23 -5.01 12.41
N ILE A 174 4.60 -4.59 13.51
CA ILE A 174 5.32 -4.07 14.67
C ILE A 174 6.22 -5.16 15.28
N LYS A 175 7.36 -4.75 15.82
CA LYS A 175 8.47 -5.62 16.18
C LYS A 175 8.07 -6.78 17.11
N GLU A 176 7.21 -6.51 18.09
CA GLU A 176 6.77 -7.44 19.13
C GLU A 176 5.90 -8.60 18.59
N PHE A 177 5.34 -8.41 17.39
CA PHE A 177 4.42 -9.34 16.72
C PHE A 177 5.05 -10.04 15.50
N ARG A 178 6.31 -9.74 15.18
CA ARG A 178 7.07 -10.45 14.15
C ARG A 178 7.32 -11.91 14.55
N GLY A 179 7.54 -12.77 13.55
CA GLY A 179 7.68 -14.22 13.75
C GLY A 179 6.38 -14.96 14.03
N ARG A 180 5.24 -14.26 14.15
CA ARG A 180 3.90 -14.84 14.42
C ARG A 180 3.06 -15.05 13.16
N ARG A 181 3.69 -15.08 11.98
CA ARG A 181 3.06 -15.23 10.65
C ARG A 181 2.03 -14.14 10.27
N ILE A 182 2.03 -12.99 10.94
CA ILE A 182 1.10 -11.86 10.65
C ILE A 182 1.29 -11.30 9.24
N ALA A 183 2.53 -11.09 8.80
CA ALA A 183 2.81 -10.61 7.44
C ALA A 183 2.27 -11.58 6.37
N GLY A 184 2.42 -12.89 6.59
CA GLY A 184 1.88 -13.91 5.70
C GLY A 184 0.36 -13.96 5.71
N LEU A 185 -0.27 -13.73 6.86
CA LEU A 185 -1.72 -13.62 6.97
C LEU A 185 -2.25 -12.43 6.14
N LEU A 186 -1.59 -11.28 6.23
CA LEU A 186 -1.91 -10.10 5.41
C LEU A 186 -1.80 -10.39 3.92
N VAL A 187 -0.67 -10.91 3.46
CA VAL A 187 -0.45 -11.23 2.04
C VAL A 187 -1.51 -12.21 1.53
N ASN A 188 -1.77 -13.31 2.25
CA ASN A 188 -2.82 -14.25 1.89
C ASN A 188 -4.20 -13.62 1.80
N THR A 189 -4.53 -12.74 2.75
CA THR A 189 -5.82 -12.05 2.79
C THR A 189 -6.00 -11.18 1.56
N VAL A 190 -4.98 -10.41 1.18
CA VAL A 190 -5.05 -9.53 0.00
C VAL A 190 -5.09 -10.34 -1.29
N LEU A 191 -4.23 -11.35 -1.46
CA LEU A 191 -4.23 -12.18 -2.67
C LEU A 191 -5.54 -12.97 -2.82
N GLY A 192 -6.10 -13.48 -1.71
CA GLY A 192 -7.41 -14.13 -1.70
C GLY A 192 -8.54 -13.17 -2.06
N TRP A 193 -8.51 -11.95 -1.51
CA TRP A 193 -9.49 -10.91 -1.84
C TRP A 193 -9.41 -10.49 -3.31
N LEU A 194 -8.20 -10.35 -3.86
CA LEU A 194 -7.98 -10.04 -5.28
C LEU A 194 -8.57 -11.12 -6.21
N LYS A 195 -8.36 -12.40 -5.89
CA LYS A 195 -8.96 -13.52 -6.65
C LYS A 195 -10.48 -13.53 -6.57
N ALA A 196 -11.04 -13.13 -5.42
CA ALA A 196 -12.49 -13.05 -5.23
C ALA A 196 -13.12 -11.81 -5.89
N ASN A 197 -12.32 -10.77 -6.22
CA ASN A 197 -12.80 -9.51 -6.76
C ASN A 197 -11.99 -9.07 -8.01
N PRO A 198 -11.94 -9.87 -9.09
CA PRO A 198 -11.04 -9.66 -10.22
C PRO A 198 -11.37 -8.43 -11.09
N SER A 199 -12.56 -7.85 -10.93
CA SER A 199 -13.00 -6.64 -11.64
C SER A 199 -13.09 -5.41 -10.74
N TYR A 200 -12.55 -5.47 -9.52
CA TYR A 200 -12.70 -4.37 -8.57
C TYR A 200 -12.03 -3.07 -9.02
N PHE A 201 -10.90 -3.17 -9.73
CA PHE A 201 -10.15 -2.00 -10.21
C PHE A 201 -10.29 -1.79 -11.71
N ASP A 202 -11.07 -2.62 -12.41
CA ASP A 202 -11.37 -2.39 -13.82
C ASP A 202 -12.15 -1.06 -13.94
N PRO A 203 -11.74 -0.13 -14.83
CA PRO A 203 -12.42 1.15 -14.99
C PRO A 203 -13.85 0.91 -15.50
N SER A 204 -14.78 1.75 -15.03
CA SER A 204 -16.16 1.66 -15.51
C SER A 204 -16.26 2.15 -16.95
N ILE A 205 -17.22 1.58 -17.70
CA ILE A 205 -17.49 1.98 -19.09
C ILE A 205 -17.90 3.46 -19.15
N LYS A 206 -18.54 4.00 -18.11
CA LYS A 206 -18.99 5.39 -18.06
C LYS A 206 -17.86 6.38 -17.80
N GLU A 207 -16.93 6.05 -16.91
CA GLU A 207 -15.75 6.89 -16.64
C GLU A 207 -14.83 6.91 -17.86
N TYR A 208 -14.54 5.73 -18.43
CA TYR A 208 -13.66 5.62 -19.60
C TYR A 208 -14.31 6.18 -20.88
N GLY A 209 -15.63 6.02 -21.03
CA GLY A 209 -16.39 6.48 -22.19
C GLY A 209 -16.63 8.00 -22.23
N LEU A 210 -16.49 8.70 -21.10
CA LEU A 210 -16.64 10.16 -21.04
C LEU A 210 -15.34 10.90 -21.36
N GLU A 211 -14.17 10.33 -21.02
CA GLU A 211 -12.86 10.95 -21.27
C GLU A 211 -12.37 10.81 -22.73
N GLN A 212 -12.91 9.87 -23.51
CA GLN A 212 -12.45 9.57 -24.88
C GLN A 212 -13.43 9.93 -26.01
N LEU A 213 -14.11 11.08 -25.94
CA LEU A 213 -14.72 11.71 -27.14
C LEU A 213 -13.65 12.33 -28.06
N ASN A 214 -12.60 11.58 -28.39
CA ASN A 214 -11.68 11.88 -29.48
C ASN A 214 -11.97 10.91 -30.64
N PRO A 215 -12.71 11.33 -31.68
CA PRO A 215 -13.26 10.46 -32.73
C PRO A 215 -12.23 9.86 -33.72
N ALA A 216 -10.93 9.86 -33.39
CA ALA A 216 -9.86 9.46 -34.31
C ALA A 216 -9.22 8.09 -34.03
N ASN A 217 -9.38 7.50 -32.84
CA ASN A 217 -8.77 6.21 -32.47
C ASN A 217 -9.79 5.21 -31.93
N CYS A 218 -10.64 4.69 -32.82
CA CYS A 218 -11.56 3.60 -32.50
C CYS A 218 -10.82 2.25 -32.52
N GLU A 219 -10.08 1.90 -31.46
CA GLU A 219 -9.65 0.51 -31.17
C GLU A 219 -8.97 0.33 -29.79
N GLN A 220 -9.23 1.18 -28.80
CA GLN A 220 -8.68 0.98 -27.45
C GLN A 220 -9.65 0.16 -26.60
N THR A 221 -9.34 -1.14 -26.44
CA THR A 221 -10.00 -2.01 -25.46
C THR A 221 -9.79 -1.48 -24.06
N ILE A 222 -10.88 -1.37 -23.28
CA ILE A 222 -10.84 -0.95 -21.88
C ILE A 222 -9.81 -1.82 -21.13
N PRO A 223 -8.81 -1.23 -20.45
CA PRO A 223 -7.78 -1.99 -19.76
C PRO A 223 -8.40 -2.83 -18.64
N GLN A 224 -8.23 -4.15 -18.74
CA GLN A 224 -8.75 -5.11 -17.75
C GLN A 224 -7.60 -5.81 -17.03
N TRP A 225 -7.65 -5.84 -15.70
CA TRP A 225 -6.62 -6.46 -14.89
C TRP A 225 -6.62 -7.99 -14.99
N ALA A 226 -5.63 -8.59 -15.64
CA ALA A 226 -5.57 -10.05 -15.83
C ALA A 226 -4.71 -10.76 -14.76
N GLY A 227 -4.83 -10.32 -13.50
CA GLY A 227 -4.25 -11.03 -12.35
C GLY A 227 -2.79 -10.70 -12.03
N LEU A 228 -2.18 -9.70 -12.70
CA LEU A 228 -0.78 -9.32 -12.47
C LEU A 228 -0.62 -8.50 -11.18
N VAL A 229 0.18 -8.99 -10.24
CA VAL A 229 0.49 -8.30 -8.97
C VAL A 229 1.97 -7.97 -8.94
N CYS A 230 2.31 -6.72 -8.65
CA CYS A 230 3.67 -6.21 -8.52
C CYS A 230 4.01 -5.91 -7.06
N VAL A 231 5.27 -6.11 -6.69
CA VAL A 231 5.85 -5.63 -5.43
C VAL A 231 7.18 -4.97 -5.74
N HIS A 232 7.41 -3.80 -5.15
CA HIS A 232 8.73 -3.20 -5.02
C HIS A 232 9.35 -3.73 -3.72
N ALA A 233 10.13 -4.80 -3.80
CA ALA A 233 10.67 -5.46 -2.62
C ALA A 233 12.03 -4.87 -2.27
N GLN A 234 12.28 -4.55 -0.99
CA GLN A 234 13.65 -4.35 -0.53
C GLN A 234 14.44 -5.64 -0.77
N LYS A 235 15.67 -5.53 -1.26
CA LYS A 235 16.52 -6.67 -1.65
C LYS A 235 16.70 -7.70 -0.51
N GLN A 236 16.64 -7.24 0.74
CA GLN A 236 16.76 -8.07 1.93
C GLN A 236 15.57 -9.03 2.14
N VAL A 237 14.38 -8.68 1.64
CA VAL A 237 13.14 -9.45 1.85
C VAL A 237 12.63 -10.14 0.57
N GLU A 238 13.41 -10.16 -0.51
CA GLU A 238 13.06 -10.91 -1.74
C GLU A 238 12.70 -12.37 -1.45
N GLY A 239 13.46 -13.02 -0.56
CA GLY A 239 13.20 -14.41 -0.18
C GLY A 239 11.82 -14.62 0.48
N PHE A 240 11.33 -13.61 1.21
CA PHE A 240 9.97 -13.65 1.76
C PHE A 240 8.93 -13.64 0.64
N TRP A 241 9.06 -12.74 -0.33
CA TRP A 241 8.12 -12.63 -1.46
C TRP A 241 8.17 -13.85 -2.38
N LYS A 242 9.35 -14.44 -2.59
CA LYS A 242 9.51 -15.72 -3.30
C LYS A 242 8.69 -16.86 -2.68
N ASN A 243 8.65 -16.94 -1.35
CA ASN A 243 7.84 -17.95 -0.66
C ASN A 243 6.33 -17.77 -0.89
N TRP A 244 5.89 -16.57 -1.30
CA TRP A 244 4.51 -16.26 -1.65
C TRP A 244 4.22 -16.37 -3.15
N GLY A 245 5.18 -16.81 -3.95
CA GLY A 245 5.03 -17.02 -5.38
C GLY A 245 5.34 -15.78 -6.24
N PHE A 246 6.03 -14.79 -5.69
CA PHE A 246 6.58 -13.68 -6.47
C PHE A 246 7.93 -14.05 -7.08
N GLU A 247 8.11 -13.71 -8.33
CA GLU A 247 9.34 -13.91 -9.09
C GLU A 247 10.01 -12.56 -9.36
N ALA A 248 11.33 -12.52 -9.23
CA ALA A 248 12.09 -11.28 -9.46
C ALA A 248 12.15 -10.97 -10.96
N ASP A 249 11.80 -9.74 -11.33
CA ASP A 249 11.82 -9.27 -12.71
C ASP A 249 13.21 -8.69 -13.06
N GLU A 250 14.03 -9.50 -13.71
CA GLU A 250 15.38 -9.12 -14.12
C GLU A 250 15.40 -7.90 -15.06
N GLY A 251 14.40 -7.79 -15.93
CA GLY A 251 14.19 -6.68 -16.86
C GLY A 251 13.85 -5.35 -16.18
N MET A 252 13.20 -5.38 -15.01
CA MET A 252 13.03 -4.18 -14.19
C MET A 252 14.37 -3.77 -13.56
N GLY A 253 15.17 -4.75 -13.15
CA GLY A 253 16.48 -4.54 -12.54
C GLY A 253 16.39 -4.16 -11.07
N THR A 254 17.42 -3.48 -10.57
CA THR A 254 17.48 -3.02 -9.17
C THR A 254 17.64 -1.51 -9.13
N TRP A 255 16.93 -0.83 -8.24
CA TRP A 255 17.06 0.62 -8.02
C TRP A 255 17.25 0.91 -6.54
N TRP A 256 17.55 2.16 -6.21
CA TRP A 256 17.60 2.65 -4.85
C TRP A 256 16.37 3.51 -4.59
N GLU A 257 15.70 3.26 -3.48
CA GLU A 257 14.54 4.04 -3.01
C GLU A 257 14.78 4.28 -1.52
N GLU A 258 14.83 5.54 -1.11
CA GLU A 258 15.11 5.94 0.28
C GLU A 258 16.40 5.32 0.84
N ASP A 259 17.47 5.35 0.02
CA ASP A 259 18.77 4.74 0.31
C ASP A 259 18.77 3.23 0.56
N MET A 260 17.67 2.55 0.22
CA MET A 260 17.55 1.09 0.29
C MET A 260 17.51 0.47 -1.10
N PRO A 261 18.25 -0.62 -1.36
CA PRO A 261 18.20 -1.31 -2.63
C PRO A 261 16.88 -2.08 -2.76
N HIS A 262 16.18 -1.83 -3.85
CA HIS A 262 14.91 -2.47 -4.19
C HIS A 262 15.00 -3.24 -5.51
N SER A 263 14.12 -4.22 -5.66
CA SER A 263 13.93 -5.00 -6.88
C SER A 263 12.45 -5.19 -7.17
N GLY A 264 12.12 -5.26 -8.46
CA GLY A 264 10.77 -5.49 -8.93
C GLY A 264 10.46 -6.97 -8.89
N MET A 265 9.31 -7.33 -8.33
CA MET A 265 8.85 -8.71 -8.32
C MET A 265 7.40 -8.78 -8.79
N PHE A 266 7.08 -9.80 -9.58
CA PHE A 266 5.72 -10.03 -10.07
C PHE A 266 5.20 -11.40 -9.66
N GLN A 267 3.89 -11.47 -9.49
CA GLN A 267 3.14 -12.71 -9.36
C GLN A 267 1.93 -12.67 -10.28
N ARG A 268 1.70 -13.75 -11.01
CA ARG A 268 0.49 -13.96 -11.79
C ARG A 268 -0.52 -14.73 -10.94
N LEU A 269 -1.69 -14.13 -10.69
CA LEU A 269 -2.79 -14.82 -10.03
C LEU A 269 -3.70 -15.48 -11.07
N GLU A 270 -4.05 -16.73 -10.82
CA GLU A 270 -5.16 -17.39 -11.50
C GLU A 270 -6.47 -16.75 -11.01
N ILE A 271 -7.09 -15.95 -11.88
CA ILE A 271 -8.38 -15.29 -11.62
C ILE A 271 -9.52 -16.05 -12.34
N GLY A 272 -10.70 -16.06 -11.72
CA GLY A 272 -11.90 -16.65 -12.32
C GLY A 272 -12.52 -15.77 -13.40
N GLU A 273 -13.69 -16.17 -13.89
CA GLU A 273 -14.47 -15.36 -14.84
C GLU A 273 -14.78 -13.97 -14.27
N LYS A 274 -14.57 -12.94 -15.10
CA LYS A 274 -14.81 -11.55 -14.73
C LYS A 274 -16.25 -11.14 -14.99
N THR A 275 -16.83 -10.43 -14.02
CA THR A 275 -18.11 -9.73 -14.21
C THR A 275 -17.80 -8.28 -14.59
N VAL A 276 -18.19 -7.86 -15.79
CA VAL A 276 -18.02 -6.47 -16.23
C VAL A 276 -18.83 -5.54 -15.32
N ARG A 277 -18.19 -4.52 -14.74
CA ARG A 277 -18.88 -3.47 -13.97
C ARG A 277 -19.54 -2.47 -14.92
N LEU A 278 -20.86 -2.29 -14.78
CA LEU A 278 -21.69 -1.40 -15.61
C LEU A 278 -21.95 -0.04 -14.95
N ASP A 279 -21.49 0.14 -13.71
CA ASP A 279 -21.92 1.23 -12.83
C ASP A 279 -21.13 2.51 -13.06
#